data_AF-A0A0E0G6X7-F1
#
_entry.id   AF-A0A0E0G6X7-F1
#
_cell.length_a   1.000
_cell.length_b   1.000
_cell.length_c   1.000
_cell.angle_alpha   90.00
_cell.angle_beta   90.00
_cell.angle_gamma   90.00
#
_symmetry.space_group_name_H-M   'P 1'
#
loop_
_entity.id
_entity.type
_entity.pdbx_description
1 polymer ?
#
loop_
_entity_poly.entity_id
_entity_poly.type
_entity_poly.pdbx_seq_one_letter_code
_entity_poly.pdbx_strand_id
1 'polypeptide(L)'
;MGTDSDVAAKIERFWVQPKIQECVRAAVGVGGDKTAASAWRATLVSAGFVPVQVSSMAEAQAESLLKKLPVRGFRLERRAGSLFLHWQRGELASVSAWRC
;
A
#
# COMPACT_ATOMS: atom_id res chain seq x y z
N MET A 1 0.82 23.35 -4.11
CA MET A 1 2.18 22.99 -3.66
C MET A 1 2.46 21.58 -4.16
N GLY A 2 2.98 21.46 -5.39
CA GLY A 2 3.55 20.21 -5.87
C GLY A 2 4.95 20.06 -5.29
N THR A 3 5.41 18.83 -5.06
CA THR A 3 6.83 18.56 -4.83
C THR A 3 7.64 19.23 -5.95
N ASP A 4 8.76 19.84 -5.59
CA ASP A 4 9.72 20.38 -6.56
C ASP A 4 9.91 19.34 -7.69
N SER A 5 9.76 19.77 -8.94
CA SER A 5 9.81 18.88 -10.10
C SER A 5 11.10 18.05 -10.13
N ASP A 6 12.18 18.59 -9.56
CA ASP A 6 13.46 17.89 -9.39
C ASP A 6 13.36 16.72 -8.40
N VAL A 7 12.64 16.89 -7.28
CA VAL A 7 12.43 15.83 -6.28
C VAL A 7 11.56 14.72 -6.87
N ALA A 8 10.51 15.07 -7.61
CA ALA A 8 9.67 14.08 -8.28
C ALA A 8 10.49 13.25 -9.30
N ALA A 9 11.28 13.92 -10.14
CA ALA A 9 12.16 13.26 -11.11
C ALA A 9 13.17 12.32 -10.43
N LYS A 10 13.71 12.70 -9.26
CA LYS A 10 14.61 11.85 -8.47
C LYS A 10 13.88 10.61 -7.93
N ILE A 11 12.67 10.76 -7.40
CA ILE A 11 11.86 9.63 -6.91
C ILE A 11 11.55 8.66 -8.06
N GLU A 12 11.14 9.19 -9.22
CA GLU A 12 10.83 8.39 -10.40
C GLU A 12 12.06 7.62 -10.90
N ARG A 13 13.20 8.29 -11.05
CA ARG A 13 14.43 7.70 -11.58
C ARG A 13 15.09 6.71 -10.63
N PHE A 14 15.15 7.02 -9.34
CA PHE A 14 15.95 6.26 -8.38
C PHE A 14 15.15 5.29 -7.51
N TRP A 15 13.82 5.40 -7.48
CA TRP A 15 12.98 4.51 -6.67
C TRP A 15 11.93 3.76 -7.50
N VAL A 16 11.12 4.49 -8.27
CA VAL A 16 10.03 3.89 -9.06
C VAL A 16 10.57 3.03 -10.20
N GLN A 17 11.45 3.58 -11.03
CA GLN A 17 12.01 2.87 -12.18
C GLN A 17 12.74 1.57 -11.79
N PRO A 18 13.63 1.54 -10.77
CA PRO A 18 14.24 0.30 -10.31
C PRO A 18 13.22 -0.75 -9.85
N LYS A 19 12.17 -0.34 -9.13
CA LYS A 19 11.10 -1.26 -8.69
C LYS A 19 10.31 -1.83 -9.86
N ILE A 20 10.02 -1.02 -10.88
CA ILE A 20 9.39 -1.52 -12.12
C ILE A 20 10.29 -2.58 -12.78
N GLN A 21 11.60 -2.31 -12.90
CA GLN A 21 12.54 -3.26 -13.50
C GLN A 21 12.62 -4.57 -12.70
N GLU A 22 12.66 -4.49 -11.37
CA GLU A 22 12.62 -5.65 -10.48
C GLU A 22 11.33 -6.47 -10.68
N CYS A 23 10.17 -5.82 -10.69
CA CYS A 23 8.88 -6.46 -10.92
C CYS A 23 8.78 -7.12 -12.30
N VAL A 24 9.27 -6.45 -13.36
CA VAL A 24 9.28 -7.01 -14.72
C VAL A 24 10.21 -8.22 -14.79
N ARG A 25 11.39 -8.16 -14.20
CA ARG A 25 12.31 -9.31 -14.13
C ARG A 25 11.70 -10.48 -13.37
N ALA A 26 11.07 -10.22 -12.22
CA ALA A 26 10.37 -11.24 -11.44
C ALA A 26 9.19 -11.86 -12.22
N ALA A 27 8.45 -11.04 -12.99
CA ALA A 27 7.33 -11.51 -13.80
C ALA A 27 7.77 -12.34 -15.03
N VAL A 28 8.94 -12.04 -15.60
CA VAL A 28 9.52 -12.79 -16.74
C VAL A 28 10.26 -14.05 -16.28
N GLY A 29 10.69 -14.10 -15.01
CA GLY A 29 11.20 -15.31 -14.38
C GLY A 29 10.11 -16.38 -14.22
N VAL A 30 10.51 -17.66 -14.30
CA VAL A 30 9.62 -18.80 -14.04
C VAL A 30 9.18 -18.74 -12.58
N GLY A 31 7.97 -18.23 -12.34
CA GLY A 31 7.39 -18.09 -10.99
C GLY A 31 6.92 -16.68 -10.62
N GLY A 32 6.62 -15.80 -11.59
CA GLY A 32 6.11 -14.45 -11.37
C GLY A 32 4.80 -14.39 -10.59
N ASP A 33 4.90 -14.44 -9.27
CA ASP A 33 3.76 -14.49 -8.37
C ASP A 33 3.18 -13.08 -8.17
N LYS A 34 2.31 -12.67 -9.10
CA LYS A 34 1.44 -11.48 -8.97
C LYS A 34 0.51 -11.57 -7.73
N THR A 35 0.57 -12.67 -6.98
CA THR A 35 -0.23 -13.01 -5.82
C THR A 35 0.41 -12.61 -4.49
N ALA A 36 1.66 -12.09 -4.47
CA ALA A 36 2.38 -11.79 -3.22
C ALA A 36 1.62 -10.85 -2.25
N ALA A 37 0.86 -9.89 -2.77
CA ALA A 37 0.02 -9.00 -1.95
C ALA A 37 -1.20 -9.72 -1.31
N SER A 38 -1.66 -10.82 -1.91
CA SER A 38 -2.70 -11.70 -1.35
C SER A 38 -2.10 -12.76 -0.42
N ALA A 39 -0.84 -13.14 -0.64
CA ALA A 39 -0.20 -14.24 0.10
C ALA A 39 0.09 -13.89 1.56
N TRP A 40 0.62 -12.69 1.87
CA TRP A 40 1.13 -12.39 3.21
C TRP A 40 0.08 -12.48 4.33
N ARG A 41 -1.19 -12.14 4.06
CA ARG A 41 -2.27 -12.28 5.04
C ARG A 41 -2.58 -13.75 5.30
N ALA A 42 -2.65 -14.56 4.25
CA ALA A 42 -2.83 -16.00 4.39
C ALA A 42 -1.64 -16.63 5.11
N THR A 43 -0.42 -16.16 4.85
CA THR A 43 0.80 -16.57 5.57
C THR A 43 0.69 -16.27 7.06
N LEU A 44 0.25 -15.08 7.45
CA LEU A 44 0.04 -14.73 8.87
C LEU A 44 -1.00 -15.64 9.53
N VAL A 45 -2.14 -15.88 8.87
CA VAL A 45 -3.15 -16.83 9.36
C VAL A 45 -2.56 -18.23 9.52
N SER A 46 -1.79 -18.72 8.54
CA SER A 46 -1.16 -20.04 8.60
C SER A 46 -0.11 -20.16 9.72
N ALA A 47 0.49 -19.04 10.12
CA ALA A 47 1.41 -18.95 11.24
C ALA A 47 0.71 -18.79 12.61
N GLY A 48 -0.62 -18.84 12.65
CA GLY A 48 -1.42 -18.78 13.89
C GLY A 48 -1.83 -17.36 14.31
N PHE A 49 -1.49 -16.33 13.54
CA PHE A 49 -1.93 -14.97 13.85
C PHE A 49 -3.40 -14.78 13.54
N VAL A 50 -4.08 -14.04 14.41
CA VAL A 50 -5.51 -13.73 14.27
C VAL A 50 -5.65 -12.27 13.83
N PRO A 51 -6.38 -11.98 12.72
CA PRO A 51 -6.60 -10.60 12.29
C PRO A 51 -7.49 -9.87 13.31
N VAL A 52 -7.18 -8.60 13.56
CA VAL A 52 -7.97 -7.73 14.43
C VAL A 52 -8.31 -6.43 13.71
N GLN A 53 -9.39 -5.77 14.15
CA GLN A 53 -9.82 -4.49 13.63
C GLN A 53 -8.76 -3.42 13.87
N VAL A 54 -8.40 -2.68 12.82
CA VAL A 54 -7.59 -1.46 12.97
C VAL A 54 -8.32 -0.45 13.88
N SER A 55 -7.58 0.23 14.75
CA SER A 55 -8.20 1.13 15.74
C SER A 55 -8.88 2.33 15.07
N SER A 56 -10.00 2.79 15.64
CA SER A 56 -10.70 3.99 15.18
C SER A 56 -9.81 5.24 15.18
N MET A 57 -8.81 5.29 16.07
CA MET A 57 -7.81 6.36 16.09
C MET A 57 -6.91 6.33 14.86
N ALA A 58 -6.38 5.16 14.49
CA ALA A 58 -5.56 5.02 13.29
C ALA A 58 -6.34 5.37 12.02
N GLU A 59 -7.62 4.97 11.97
CA GLU A 59 -8.53 5.38 10.90
C GLU A 59 -8.73 6.90 10.83
N ALA A 60 -9.01 7.54 11.97
CA ALA A 60 -9.21 8.99 12.05
C ALA A 60 -7.93 9.76 11.69
N GLN A 61 -6.75 9.26 12.08
CA GLN A 61 -5.46 9.82 11.70
C GLN A 61 -5.24 9.74 10.19
N ALA A 62 -5.50 8.58 9.58
CA ALA A 62 -5.39 8.40 8.14
C ALA A 62 -6.33 9.35 7.36
N GLU A 63 -7.58 9.49 7.79
CA GLU A 63 -8.50 10.46 7.19
C GLU A 63 -8.03 11.90 7.37
N SER A 64 -7.55 12.26 8.56
CA SER A 64 -7.05 13.60 8.82
C SER A 64 -5.87 13.94 7.92
N LEU A 65 -4.98 12.99 7.63
CA LEU A 65 -3.85 13.20 6.72
C LEU A 65 -4.33 13.53 5.31
N LEU A 66 -5.30 12.78 4.79
CA LEU A 66 -5.87 13.03 3.46
C LEU A 66 -6.58 14.38 3.37
N LYS A 67 -7.25 14.81 4.44
CA LYS A 67 -7.93 16.12 4.50
C LYS A 67 -6.95 17.30 4.56
N LYS A 68 -5.79 17.11 5.21
CA LYS A 68 -4.78 18.16 5.43
C LYS A 68 -3.83 18.35 4.26
N LEU A 69 -3.53 17.29 3.52
CA LEU A 69 -2.61 17.35 2.40
C LEU A 69 -3.35 17.81 1.14
N PRO A 70 -2.82 18.78 0.36
CA PRO A 70 -3.43 19.26 -0.88
C PRO A 70 -3.21 18.26 -2.04
N VAL A 71 -3.54 16.99 -1.81
CA VAL A 71 -3.32 15.88 -2.75
C VAL A 71 -4.67 15.38 -3.27
N ARG A 72 -4.88 15.49 -4.59
CA ARG A 72 -6.14 15.06 -5.24
C ARG A 72 -6.06 13.61 -5.64
N GLY A 73 -7.18 12.88 -5.63
CA GLY A 73 -7.22 11.51 -6.14
C GLY A 73 -6.85 10.43 -5.13
N PHE A 74 -6.30 10.78 -3.96
CA PHE A 74 -6.16 9.82 -2.87
C PHE A 74 -7.51 9.53 -2.20
N ARG A 75 -7.73 8.27 -1.83
CA ARG A 75 -8.90 7.82 -1.07
C ARG A 75 -8.49 6.78 -0.05
N LEU A 76 -9.12 6.82 1.12
CA LEU A 76 -9.06 5.76 2.11
C LEU A 76 -10.28 4.85 1.95
N GLU A 77 -10.07 3.55 1.86
CA GLU A 77 -11.11 2.52 1.91
C GLU A 77 -10.95 1.67 3.18
N ARG A 78 -12.07 1.31 3.81
CA ARG A 78 -12.14 0.41 4.95
C ARG A 78 -12.76 -0.90 4.49
N ARG A 79 -12.06 -2.01 4.69
CA ARG A 79 -12.54 -3.33 4.27
C ARG A 79 -12.03 -4.40 5.22
N ALA A 80 -12.95 -5.19 5.77
CA ALA A 80 -12.66 -6.32 6.66
C ALA A 80 -11.65 -5.98 7.78
N GLY A 81 -11.86 -4.85 8.46
CA GLY A 81 -11.01 -4.38 9.56
C GLY A 81 -9.60 -3.93 9.18
N SER A 82 -9.35 -3.74 7.88
CA SER A 82 -8.11 -3.23 7.32
C SER A 82 -8.35 -1.89 6.61
N LEU A 83 -7.27 -1.14 6.43
CA LEU A 83 -7.27 0.12 5.70
C LEU A 83 -6.53 -0.02 4.37
N PHE A 84 -7.08 0.60 3.33
CA PHE A 84 -6.54 0.59 1.99
C PHE A 84 -6.39 2.03 1.48
N LEU A 85 -5.18 2.38 1.05
CA LEU A 85 -4.90 3.66 0.43
C LEU A 85 -4.96 3.49 -1.08
N HIS A 86 -5.84 4.25 -1.72
CA HIS A 86 -6.02 4.25 -3.16
C HIS A 86 -5.55 5.57 -3.75
N TRP A 87 -5.07 5.51 -4.99
CA TRP A 87 -4.98 6.65 -5.89
C TRP A 87 -5.86 6.39 -7.11
N GLN A 88 -6.84 7.27 -7.33
CA GLN A 88 -7.87 7.11 -8.36
C GLN A 88 -8.57 5.75 -8.21
N ARG A 89 -8.34 4.82 -9.16
CA ARG A 89 -8.93 3.47 -9.15
C ARG A 89 -7.94 2.38 -8.70
N GLY A 90 -6.67 2.72 -8.43
CA GLY A 90 -5.63 1.77 -8.05
C GLY A 90 -5.39 1.75 -6.54
N GLU A 91 -5.33 0.56 -5.95
CA GLU A 91 -4.82 0.35 -4.59
C GLU A 91 -3.30 0.56 -4.59
N LEU A 92 -2.79 1.36 -3.66
CA LEU A 92 -1.34 1.64 -3.50
C LEU A 92 -0.75 0.91 -2.29
N ALA A 93 -1.48 0.87 -1.19
CA ALA A 93 -1.01 0.27 0.06
C ALA A 93 -2.18 -0.27 0.89
N SER A 94 -1.89 -1.29 1.71
CA SER A 94 -2.87 -1.84 2.65
C SER A 94 -2.26 -2.05 4.04
N VAL A 95 -3.08 -1.88 5.07
CA VAL A 95 -2.70 -1.98 6.49
C VAL A 95 -3.73 -2.85 7.21
N SER A 96 -3.26 -3.83 7.97
CA SER A 96 -4.11 -4.68 8.82
C SER A 96 -3.42 -4.93 10.15
N ALA A 97 -4.19 -5.11 11.22
CA ALA A 97 -3.67 -5.44 12.54
C ALA A 97 -3.83 -6.94 12.84
N TRP A 98 -2.92 -7.48 13.64
CA TRP A 98 -2.88 -8.91 14.00
C TRP A 98 -2.51 -9.07 15.47
N ARG A 99 -2.96 -10.15 16.08
CA ARG A 99 -2.53 -10.61 17.41
C ARG A 99 -1.99 -12.04 17.34
N CYS A 100 -1.12 -12.38 18.29
CA CYS A 100 -0.71 -13.75 18.52
C CYS A 100 -1.83 -14.57 19.19
#